data_AF-N8ZK57-F1
#
_entry.id   AF-N8ZK57-F1
#
_cell.length_a   1.000
_cell.length_b   1.000
_cell.length_c   1.000
_cell.angle_alpha   90.00
_cell.angle_beta   90.00
_cell.angle_gamma   90.00
#
_symmetry.space_group_name_H-M   'P 1'
#
loop_
_entity.id
_entity.type
_entity.pdbx_description
1 polymer ?
#
loop_
_entity_poly.entity_id
_entity_poly.type
_entity_poly.pdbx_seq_one_letter_code
_entity_poly.pdbx_strand_id
1 'polypeptide(L)'
;MKKILLILLALNLAACQAKQENSLAQQQHFICKSLIDGFLKMNHLGQYQLEQITPTLHATSEHRNYIYRESSDTAMRLNMPAQQKIAFQCTQSKQHFTLDLLNLENQSTTALMSLDLPPKDSPLDLKSKSMLASVPNIQ
;
A
#
# COMPACT_ATOMS: atom_id res chain seq x y z
N MET A 1 3.29 46.65 20.54
CA MET A 1 2.46 45.92 19.56
C MET A 1 3.27 44.87 18.79
N LYS A 2 3.94 43.93 19.49
CA LYS A 2 4.84 42.93 18.86
C LYS A 2 4.52 41.48 19.29
N LYS A 3 3.85 41.33 20.44
CA LYS A 3 3.41 40.03 20.98
C LYS A 3 2.14 39.47 20.32
N ILE A 4 1.28 40.33 19.77
CA ILE A 4 0.03 39.91 19.10
C ILE A 4 0.32 39.20 17.76
N LEU A 5 1.39 39.61 17.07
CA LEU A 5 1.80 39.02 15.80
C LEU A 5 2.22 37.54 15.95
N LEU A 6 2.85 37.19 17.08
CA LEU A 6 3.28 35.81 17.38
C LEU A 6 2.08 34.87 17.62
N ILE A 7 1.00 35.38 18.21
CA ILE A 7 -0.21 34.60 18.51
C ILE A 7 -0.97 34.29 17.21
N LEU A 8 -1.07 35.25 16.30
CA LEU A 8 -1.69 35.06 14.99
C LEU A 8 -0.90 34.07 14.12
N LEU A 9 0.43 34.04 14.24
CA LEU A 9 1.24 33.06 13.51
C LEU A 9 1.02 31.62 14.04
N ALA A 10 0.87 31.46 15.35
CA ALA A 10 0.64 30.15 15.97
C ALA A 10 -0.72 29.51 15.59
N LEU A 11 -1.78 30.33 15.40
CA LEU A 11 -3.08 29.81 14.97
C LEU A 11 -3.09 29.28 13.52
N ASN A 12 -2.20 29.77 12.66
CA ASN A 12 -2.11 29.29 11.27
C ASN A 12 -1.43 27.91 11.16
N LEU A 13 -0.66 27.47 12.17
CA LEU A 13 -0.06 26.13 12.18
C LEU A 13 -1.01 25.03 12.67
N ALA A 14 -2.10 25.38 13.36
CA ALA A 14 -3.09 24.42 13.86
C ALA A 14 -4.11 23.98 12.79
N ALA A 15 -4.08 24.56 11.58
CA ALA A 15 -4.99 24.23 10.48
C ALA A 15 -4.53 23.05 9.60
N CYS A 16 -3.44 22.37 9.95
CA CYS A 16 -3.13 21.06 9.38
C CYS A 16 -4.13 20.04 9.94
N GLN A 17 -5.31 19.96 9.32
CA GLN A 17 -6.28 18.91 9.54
C GLN A 17 -5.54 17.57 9.38
N ALA A 18 -5.48 16.78 10.45
CA ALA A 18 -5.00 15.41 10.39
C ALA A 18 -5.89 14.68 9.38
N LYS A 19 -5.36 14.52 8.16
CA LYS A 19 -6.07 13.92 7.03
C LYS A 19 -6.45 12.53 7.50
N GLN A 20 -7.74 12.30 7.74
CA GLN A 20 -8.24 11.05 8.31
C GLN A 20 -7.85 9.92 7.36
N GLU A 21 -6.81 9.17 7.72
CA GLU A 21 -6.23 8.18 6.83
C GLU A 21 -7.17 6.99 6.72
N ASN A 22 -7.45 6.60 5.48
CA ASN A 22 -8.37 5.52 5.19
C ASN A 22 -7.64 4.19 5.43
N SER A 23 -7.80 3.64 6.63
CA SER A 23 -7.11 2.42 7.07
C SER A 23 -7.35 1.22 6.14
N LEU A 24 -8.53 1.13 5.52
CA LEU A 24 -8.83 0.09 4.55
C LEU A 24 -8.02 0.28 3.25
N ALA A 25 -7.95 1.50 2.75
CA ALA A 25 -7.15 1.83 1.56
C ALA A 25 -5.65 1.59 1.80
N GLN A 26 -5.16 1.86 3.01
CA GLN A 26 -3.79 1.57 3.41
C GLN A 26 -3.51 0.07 3.52
N GLN A 27 -4.44 -0.70 4.09
CA GLN A 27 -4.32 -2.15 4.16
C GLN A 27 -4.24 -2.76 2.76
N GLN A 28 -5.15 -2.35 1.85
CA GLN A 28 -5.12 -2.76 0.46
C GLN A 28 -3.77 -2.43 -0.18
N HIS A 29 -3.31 -1.19 0.00
CA HIS A 29 -2.03 -0.74 -0.53
C HIS A 29 -0.85 -1.59 -0.06
N PHE A 30 -0.79 -1.88 1.24
CA PHE A 30 0.27 -2.70 1.81
C PHE A 30 0.34 -4.08 1.17
N ILE A 31 -0.82 -4.73 0.98
CA ILE A 31 -0.91 -6.06 0.37
C ILE A 31 -0.51 -5.98 -1.11
N CYS A 32 -1.13 -5.09 -1.89
CA CYS A 32 -0.84 -4.93 -3.31
C CYS A 32 0.65 -4.59 -3.53
N LYS A 33 1.22 -3.70 -2.73
CA LYS A 33 2.65 -3.34 -2.81
C LYS A 33 3.53 -4.54 -2.51
N SER A 34 3.20 -5.34 -1.49
CA SER A 34 3.96 -6.54 -1.15
C SER A 34 3.94 -7.58 -2.29
N LEU A 35 2.78 -7.76 -2.93
CA LEU A 35 2.66 -8.62 -4.12
C LEU A 35 3.52 -8.11 -5.27
N ILE A 36 3.44 -6.81 -5.59
CA ILE A 36 4.23 -6.22 -6.68
C ILE A 36 5.73 -6.29 -6.37
N ASP A 37 6.15 -5.93 -5.16
CA ASP A 37 7.55 -6.03 -4.75
C ASP A 37 8.07 -7.47 -4.87
N GLY A 38 7.24 -8.46 -4.50
CA GLY A 38 7.54 -9.87 -4.69
C GLY A 38 7.74 -10.21 -6.17
N PHE A 39 6.80 -9.81 -7.03
CA PHE A 39 6.90 -10.01 -8.48
C PHE A 39 8.17 -9.37 -9.06
N LEU A 40 8.43 -8.11 -8.74
CA LEU A 40 9.59 -7.38 -9.26
C LEU A 40 10.89 -8.06 -8.83
N LYS A 41 11.01 -8.49 -7.58
CA LYS A 41 12.20 -9.19 -7.08
C LYS A 41 12.42 -10.53 -7.78
N MET A 42 11.37 -11.35 -7.92
CA MET A 42 11.45 -12.65 -8.57
C MET A 42 11.84 -12.55 -10.07
N ASN A 43 11.46 -11.45 -10.73
CA ASN A 43 11.75 -11.21 -12.14
C ASN A 43 13.02 -10.37 -12.39
N HIS A 44 13.88 -10.17 -11.38
CA HIS A 44 15.08 -9.33 -11.49
C HIS A 44 14.80 -7.86 -11.89
N LEU A 45 13.62 -7.35 -11.56
CA LEU A 45 13.18 -5.98 -11.78
C LEU A 45 13.27 -5.13 -10.50
N GLY A 46 14.23 -5.45 -9.62
CA GLY A 46 14.38 -4.79 -8.32
C GLY A 46 14.72 -3.30 -8.39
N GLN A 47 15.22 -2.82 -9.54
CA GLN A 47 15.48 -1.40 -9.80
C GLN A 47 14.21 -0.57 -10.04
N TYR A 48 13.03 -1.19 -10.19
CA TYR A 48 11.79 -0.47 -10.39
C TYR A 48 11.25 0.12 -9.08
N GLN A 49 10.91 1.40 -9.11
CA GLN A 49 10.38 2.14 -7.99
C GLN A 49 8.96 2.62 -8.30
N LEU A 50 8.13 2.64 -7.26
CA LEU A 50 6.75 3.11 -7.36
C LEU A 50 6.73 4.61 -7.66
N GLU A 51 6.16 4.97 -8.81
CA GLU A 51 5.99 6.35 -9.26
C GLU A 51 4.62 6.90 -8.89
N GLN A 52 3.56 6.14 -9.16
CA GLN A 52 2.18 6.64 -9.03
C GLN A 52 1.21 5.54 -8.61
N ILE A 53 0.18 5.95 -7.86
CA ILE A 53 -0.97 5.14 -7.49
C ILE A 53 -2.25 5.88 -7.90
N THR A 54 -3.16 5.18 -8.59
CA THR A 54 -4.47 5.73 -8.99
C THR A 54 -5.59 4.73 -8.70
N PRO A 55 -6.68 5.12 -8.00
CA PRO A 55 -6.90 6.40 -7.30
C PRO A 55 -5.93 6.58 -6.11
N THR A 56 -5.93 7.73 -5.43
CA THR A 56 -5.04 7.98 -4.28
C THR A 56 -5.44 7.16 -3.05
N LEU A 57 -4.57 7.06 -2.04
CA LEU A 57 -4.79 6.28 -0.81
C LEU A 57 -5.87 6.86 0.13
N HIS A 58 -6.50 7.97 -0.24
CA HIS A 58 -7.54 8.61 0.59
C HIS A 58 -8.92 7.98 0.39
N ALA A 59 -9.18 7.35 -0.76
CA ALA A 59 -10.46 6.73 -1.07
C ALA A 59 -10.39 5.21 -0.97
N THR A 60 -11.47 4.55 -0.57
CA THR A 60 -11.61 3.10 -0.79
C THR A 60 -11.83 2.84 -2.27
N SER A 61 -11.17 1.84 -2.84
CA SER A 61 -11.40 1.45 -4.24
C SER A 61 -11.17 -0.03 -4.42
N GLU A 62 -12.03 -0.68 -5.21
CA GLU A 62 -11.85 -2.09 -5.56
C GLU A 62 -10.63 -2.28 -6.45
N HIS A 63 -10.34 -1.33 -7.35
CA HIS A 63 -9.21 -1.40 -8.27
C HIS A 63 -8.22 -0.27 -8.03
N ARG A 64 -6.92 -0.60 -8.00
CA ARG A 64 -5.84 0.39 -7.95
C ARG A 64 -4.77 0.07 -8.96
N ASN A 65 -4.42 1.07 -9.75
CA ASN A 65 -3.32 1.01 -10.68
C ASN A 65 -2.05 1.54 -10.02
N TYR A 66 -0.96 0.82 -10.21
CA TYR A 66 0.37 1.15 -9.73
C TYR A 66 1.31 1.29 -10.91
N ILE A 67 1.94 2.47 -11.04
CA ILE A 67 2.93 2.72 -12.07
C ILE A 67 4.30 2.68 -11.43
N TYR A 68 5.16 1.83 -11.96
CA TYR A 68 6.55 1.71 -11.59
C TYR A 68 7.44 2.20 -12.72
N ARG A 69 8.52 2.87 -12.34
CA ARG A 69 9.56 3.35 -13.25
C ARG A 69 10.90 2.81 -12.79
N GLU A 70 11.76 2.48 -13.74
CA GLU A 70 13.15 2.16 -13.43
C GLU A 70 13.84 3.34 -12.71
N SER A 71 14.51 3.05 -11.60
CA SER A 71 15.24 4.04 -10.82
C SER A 71 16.35 4.70 -11.64
N SER A 72 16.44 6.02 -11.50
CA SER A 72 17.27 6.89 -12.33
C SER A 72 18.69 7.10 -11.82
N ASP A 73 19.19 6.32 -10.86
CA ASP A 73 20.61 6.44 -10.45
C ASP A 73 21.57 6.22 -11.63
N THR A 74 21.08 5.60 -12.71
CA THR A 74 21.77 5.44 -14.00
C THR A 74 21.34 6.46 -15.09
N ALA A 75 20.35 7.32 -14.84
CA ALA A 75 19.70 8.19 -15.83
C ALA A 75 20.34 9.59 -15.96
N MET A 76 21.44 9.88 -15.28
CA MET A 76 22.24 11.08 -15.55
C MET A 76 23.04 10.98 -16.87
N ARG A 77 22.59 10.14 -17.80
CA ARG A 77 23.18 9.94 -19.13
C ARG A 77 22.34 10.71 -20.13
N LEU A 78 22.90 11.78 -20.68
CA LEU A 78 22.28 12.76 -21.58
C LEU A 78 21.65 12.19 -22.88
N ASN A 79 21.65 10.87 -23.09
CA ASN A 79 21.14 10.17 -24.27
C ASN A 79 20.41 8.86 -23.94
N MET A 80 19.91 8.69 -22.70
CA MET A 80 19.23 7.44 -22.33
C MET A 80 17.79 7.43 -22.88
N PRO A 81 17.35 6.35 -23.55
CA PRO A 81 16.00 6.22 -24.07
C PRO A 81 14.95 6.37 -22.96
N ALA A 82 13.71 6.73 -23.35
CA ALA A 82 12.60 6.94 -22.43
C ALA A 82 12.49 5.77 -21.44
N GLN A 83 12.54 6.10 -20.15
CA GLN A 83 12.52 5.12 -19.06
C GLN A 83 11.25 4.27 -19.16
N GLN A 84 11.44 2.95 -19.27
CA GLN A 84 10.34 2.02 -19.46
C GLN A 84 9.49 1.94 -18.20
N LYS A 85 8.18 2.15 -18.34
CA LYS A 85 7.22 2.04 -17.23
C LYS A 85 6.61 0.65 -17.22
N ILE A 86 6.38 0.13 -16.02
CA ILE A 86 5.60 -1.09 -15.81
C ILE A 86 4.39 -0.70 -14.98
N ALA A 87 3.21 -1.13 -15.41
CA ALA A 87 1.97 -0.85 -14.73
C ALA A 87 1.34 -2.14 -14.22
N PHE A 88 0.76 -2.06 -13.03
CA PHE A 88 0.02 -3.15 -12.43
C PHE A 88 -1.36 -2.68 -12.03
N GLN A 89 -2.36 -3.56 -12.13
CA GLN A 89 -3.67 -3.36 -11.55
C GLN A 89 -3.84 -4.35 -10.39
N CYS A 90 -4.16 -3.84 -9.21
CA CYS A 90 -4.52 -4.65 -8.07
C CYS A 90 -6.02 -4.54 -7.84
N THR A 91 -6.70 -5.67 -7.74
CA THR A 91 -8.13 -5.73 -7.45
C THR A 91 -8.37 -6.38 -6.10
N GLN A 92 -9.21 -5.77 -5.27
CA GLN A 92 -9.64 -6.34 -3.99
C GLN A 92 -11.14 -6.66 -4.04
N SER A 93 -11.47 -7.92 -3.80
CA SER A 93 -12.84 -8.38 -3.53
C SER A 93 -12.87 -9.08 -2.17
N LYS A 94 -13.36 -8.37 -1.14
CA LYS A 94 -13.35 -8.85 0.26
C LYS A 94 -11.92 -9.18 0.75
N GLN A 95 -11.60 -10.47 0.94
CA GLN A 95 -10.29 -10.97 1.34
C GLN A 95 -9.46 -11.50 0.15
N HIS A 96 -10.01 -11.45 -1.06
CA HIS A 96 -9.34 -11.88 -2.28
C HIS A 96 -8.66 -10.70 -2.96
N PHE A 97 -7.39 -10.87 -3.29
CA PHE A 97 -6.57 -9.88 -3.98
C PHE A 97 -6.02 -10.48 -5.27
N THR A 98 -6.24 -9.82 -6.39
CA THR A 98 -5.59 -10.18 -7.66
C THR A 98 -4.60 -9.09 -8.05
N LEU A 99 -3.49 -9.52 -8.64
CA LEU A 99 -2.49 -8.66 -9.25
C LEU A 99 -2.38 -8.99 -10.72
N ASP A 100 -2.60 -7.99 -11.57
CA ASP A 100 -2.53 -8.11 -13.01
C ASP A 100 -1.49 -7.13 -13.57
N LEU A 101 -0.81 -7.53 -14.64
CA LEU A 101 0.02 -6.64 -15.44
C LEU A 101 -0.89 -5.79 -16.32
N LEU A 102 -0.78 -4.46 -16.23
CA LEU A 102 -1.54 -3.51 -17.02
C LEU A 102 -0.72 -3.08 -18.23
N ASN A 103 -1.24 -3.31 -19.43
CA ASN A 103 -0.69 -2.73 -20.64
C ASN A 103 -1.19 -1.28 -20.77
N LEU A 104 -0.26 -0.32 -20.80
CA LEU A 104 -0.59 1.11 -20.83
C LEU A 104 -1.13 1.61 -22.19
N GLU A 105 -0.88 0.88 -23.28
CA GLU A 105 -1.29 1.29 -24.64
C GLU A 105 -2.75 0.96 -24.91
N ASN A 106 -3.20 -0.23 -24.50
CA ASN A 106 -4.55 -0.74 -24.78
C ASN A 106 -5.41 -0.91 -23.51
N GLN A 107 -4.85 -0.65 -22.32
CA GLN A 107 -5.49 -0.84 -21.01
C GLN A 107 -5.95 -2.28 -20.73
N SER A 108 -5.39 -3.28 -21.42
CA SER A 108 -5.68 -4.68 -21.14
C SER A 108 -4.86 -5.18 -19.95
N THR A 109 -5.43 -6.12 -19.19
CA THR A 109 -4.78 -6.72 -18.03
C THR A 109 -4.42 -8.18 -18.28
N THR A 110 -3.31 -8.62 -17.71
CA THR A 110 -2.88 -10.03 -17.74
C THR A 110 -2.66 -10.50 -16.31
N ALA A 111 -3.36 -11.54 -15.88
CA ALA A 111 -3.27 -12.03 -14.51
C ALA A 111 -1.85 -12.53 -14.17
N LEU A 112 -1.30 -12.04 -13.05
CA LEU A 112 0.01 -12.44 -12.56
C LEU A 112 -0.12 -13.33 -11.32
N MET A 113 -0.86 -12.85 -10.32
CA MET A 113 -0.95 -13.51 -9.02
C MET A 113 -2.30 -13.27 -8.35
N SER A 114 -2.64 -14.16 -7.42
CA SER A 114 -3.83 -14.09 -6.58
C SER A 114 -3.43 -14.42 -5.13
N LEU A 115 -4.07 -13.76 -4.18
CA LEU A 115 -3.89 -13.99 -2.74
C LEU A 115 -5.25 -13.96 -2.04
N ASP A 116 -5.56 -15.05 -1.34
CA ASP A 116 -6.67 -15.13 -0.40
C ASP A 116 -6.17 -14.96 1.02
N LEU A 117 -6.65 -13.93 1.70
CA LEU A 117 -6.37 -13.74 3.12
C LEU A 117 -7.32 -14.57 3.99
N PRO A 118 -6.83 -15.16 5.10
CA PRO A 118 -7.71 -15.80 6.06
C PRO A 118 -8.68 -14.77 6.67
N PRO A 119 -9.86 -15.20 7.13
CA PRO A 119 -10.77 -14.34 7.88
C PRO A 119 -10.04 -13.74 9.09
N LYS A 120 -10.31 -12.46 9.38
CA LYS A 120 -9.73 -11.75 10.55
C LYS A 120 -10.10 -12.40 11.89
N ASP A 121 -11.12 -13.26 11.92
CA ASP A 121 -11.58 -13.98 13.11
C ASP A 121 -10.96 -15.38 13.26
N SER A 122 -9.84 -15.65 12.57
CA SER A 122 -9.15 -16.92 12.68
C SER A 122 -8.53 -17.10 14.08
N PRO A 123 -8.68 -18.26 14.77
CA PRO A 123 -8.35 -18.42 16.20
C PRO A 123 -6.85 -18.40 16.57
N LEU A 124 -5.96 -17.99 15.66
CA LEU A 124 -4.52 -18.08 15.87
C LEU A 124 -3.98 -17.07 16.90
N ASP A 125 -4.79 -16.13 17.37
CA ASP A 125 -4.44 -15.16 18.42
C ASP A 125 -5.00 -15.50 19.83
N LEU A 126 -5.54 -16.71 20.02
CA LEU A 126 -6.11 -17.14 21.32
C LEU A 126 -5.36 -18.30 21.98
N LYS A 127 -4.02 -18.38 21.84
CA LYS A 127 -3.21 -19.37 22.61
C LYS A 127 -2.28 -18.76 23.66
N SER A 128 -2.33 -17.45 23.90
CA SER A 128 -1.49 -16.81 24.93
C SER A 128 -2.23 -16.38 26.20
N LYS A 129 -3.58 -16.51 26.27
CA LYS A 129 -4.37 -15.90 27.36
C LYS A 129 -5.17 -16.85 28.27
N SER A 130 -5.04 -18.18 28.15
CA SER A 130 -5.80 -19.13 29.00
C SER A 130 -4.95 -20.07 29.87
N MET A 131 -3.79 -19.63 30.35
CA MET A 131 -2.99 -20.35 31.35
C MET A 131 -3.04 -19.65 32.73
N LEU A 132 -4.21 -19.21 33.17
CA LEU A 132 -4.47 -18.78 34.56
C LEU A 132 -5.94 -19.03 34.94
N ALA A 133 -6.35 -20.29 34.98
CA ALA A 133 -7.57 -20.68 35.70
C ALA A 133 -7.61 -22.20 35.95
N SER A 134 -6.87 -22.68 36.93
CA SER A 134 -7.16 -23.96 37.59
C SER A 134 -6.48 -24.05 38.95
N VAL A 135 -7.10 -23.44 39.97
CA VAL A 135 -6.97 -23.93 41.34
C VAL A 135 -8.29 -24.61 41.69
N PRO A 136 -8.34 -25.95 41.78
CA PRO A 136 -9.53 -26.64 42.27
C PRO A 136 -9.65 -26.43 43.77
N ASN A 137 -10.81 -25.94 44.19
CA ASN A 137 -11.25 -25.87 45.57
C ASN A 137 -11.51 -27.29 46.09
N ILE A 138 -10.78 -27.74 47.09
CA ILE A 138 -11.07 -28.97 47.85
C ILE A 138 -11.60 -28.53 49.20
N GLN A 139 -12.85 -28.91 49.48
CA GLN A 139 -13.47 -28.86 50.79
C GLN A 139 -14.03 -30.24 51.10
#